data_AF-A0A821B6G3-F1
#
_entry.id   AF-A0A821B6G3-F1
#
_cell.length_a   1.000
_cell.length_b   1.000
_cell.length_c   1.000
_cell.angle_alpha   90.00
_cell.angle_beta   90.00
_cell.angle_gamma   90.00
#
_symmetry.space_group_name_H-M   'P 1'
#
loop_
_entity.id
_entity.type
_entity.pdbx_description
1 polymer ?
#
loop_
_entity_poly.entity_id
_entity_poly.type
_entity_poly.pdbx_seq_one_letter_code
_entity_poly.pdbx_strand_id
1 'polypeptide(L)'
;MHSSSQVEWNCPQCEVTINERLTYCNNCKTMLVWTCTPSQKSGLYKNYFRHRQRCNYCAPELEQQRQELKEERQNERMQEIQMLYDEQRPWSEWSLSNNSCTQHTGHDIEQVRQLYSFCEQSLVEYCTNRKQQATSTDIPYLSPINLLSVTLWYLKHYHAERYIATELNFGRSTVNYFLSAVIDILYSCICPKLISLPDNMDDETTIHGPEQHHKLIVDSTFIAIHQPEDAEERKVYYHAKSPTNYGFKVQIACDFHHRIVHVSRCYPGSVHDITILRESGLLEHTQENVQIIGDKGYVGEQYVVTPKKTSWWSINN
;
A
#
# COMPACT_ATOMS: atom_id res chain seq x y z
N MET A 1 -3.54 49.11 -31.75
CA MET A 1 -2.46 48.69 -32.66
C MET A 1 -1.15 49.24 -32.13
N HIS A 2 -0.56 48.61 -31.12
CA HIS A 2 0.74 49.03 -30.62
C HIS A 2 1.81 48.53 -31.59
N SER A 3 2.63 49.46 -32.11
CA SER A 3 3.91 49.11 -32.71
C SER A 3 4.67 48.33 -31.64
N SER A 4 4.92 47.05 -31.87
CA SER A 4 5.81 46.27 -31.00
C SER A 4 7.14 46.98 -31.06
N SER A 5 7.63 47.48 -29.93
CA SER A 5 8.88 48.26 -29.77
C SER A 5 10.16 47.55 -30.24
N GLN A 6 10.00 46.40 -30.89
CA GLN A 6 11.05 45.47 -31.32
C GLN A 6 11.06 45.25 -32.84
N VAL A 7 10.33 46.07 -33.60
CA VAL A 7 10.22 45.99 -35.06
C VAL A 7 10.41 47.38 -35.69
N GLU A 8 11.39 47.48 -36.58
CA GLU A 8 11.69 48.68 -37.36
C GLU A 8 11.14 48.55 -38.78
N TRP A 9 10.63 49.63 -39.34
CA TRP A 9 10.15 49.68 -40.72
C TRP A 9 11.09 50.50 -41.58
N ASN A 10 11.62 49.91 -42.64
CA ASN A 10 12.61 50.54 -43.51
C ASN A 10 12.10 50.60 -44.95
N CYS A 11 12.32 51.74 -45.61
CA CYS A 11 12.09 51.87 -47.04
C CYS A 11 13.35 51.42 -47.81
N PRO A 12 13.27 50.40 -48.69
CA PRO A 12 14.44 49.91 -49.42
C PRO A 12 14.94 50.88 -50.50
N GLN A 13 14.17 51.89 -50.88
CA GLN A 13 14.52 52.83 -51.95
C GLN A 13 15.11 54.15 -51.43
N CYS A 14 14.65 54.63 -50.28
CA CYS A 14 15.12 55.91 -49.72
C CYS A 14 15.69 55.78 -48.31
N GLU A 15 15.85 54.55 -47.82
CA GLU A 15 16.51 54.20 -46.55
C GLU A 15 15.94 54.89 -45.29
N VAL A 16 14.72 55.42 -45.40
CA VAL A 16 14.02 56.03 -44.26
C VAL A 16 13.52 54.93 -43.34
N THR A 17 13.93 55.01 -42.07
CA THR A 17 13.42 54.20 -40.96
C THR A 17 12.23 54.90 -40.30
N ILE A 18 11.17 54.13 -40.03
CA ILE A 18 9.92 54.61 -39.46
C ILE A 18 9.57 53.70 -38.27
N ASN A 19 9.29 54.31 -37.12
CA ASN A 19 8.93 53.59 -35.89
C ASN A 19 7.44 53.20 -35.82
N GLU A 20 6.65 53.74 -36.76
CA GLU A 20 5.25 53.44 -36.94
C GLU A 20 5.02 52.48 -38.09
N ARG A 21 4.00 51.64 -37.92
CA ARG A 21 3.62 50.65 -38.91
C ARG A 21 2.92 51.31 -40.10
N LEU A 22 3.61 51.40 -41.22
CA LEU A 22 3.06 51.84 -42.52
C LEU A 22 3.21 50.75 -43.59
N THR A 23 2.31 50.73 -44.58
CA THR A 23 2.43 49.77 -45.70
C THR A 23 3.39 50.27 -46.78
N TYR A 24 3.40 51.58 -47.01
CA TYR A 24 4.18 52.25 -48.05
C TYR A 24 4.94 53.44 -47.47
N CYS A 25 6.10 53.74 -48.05
CA CYS A 25 6.88 54.93 -47.71
C CYS A 25 6.12 56.20 -48.11
N ASN A 26 6.07 57.19 -47.22
CA ASN A 26 5.39 58.46 -47.50
C ASN A 26 6.04 59.24 -48.65
N ASN A 27 7.35 59.11 -48.83
CA ASN A 27 8.16 59.86 -49.79
C ASN A 27 8.09 59.28 -51.21
N CYS A 28 8.43 58.00 -51.37
CA CYS A 28 8.54 57.36 -52.70
C CYS A 28 7.45 56.33 -53.02
N LYS A 29 6.48 56.12 -52.11
CA LYS A 29 5.38 55.15 -52.23
C LYS A 29 5.80 53.67 -52.37
N THR A 30 7.07 53.35 -52.17
CA THR A 30 7.58 51.97 -52.17
C THR A 30 7.15 51.21 -50.92
N MET A 31 6.89 49.91 -51.06
CA MET A 31 6.46 49.04 -49.96
C MET A 31 7.56 48.91 -48.90
N LEU A 32 7.18 49.03 -47.62
CA LEU A 32 8.13 48.95 -46.52
C LEU A 32 8.54 47.50 -46.22
N VAL A 33 9.78 47.36 -45.74
CA VAL A 33 10.36 46.14 -45.19
C VAL A 33 10.35 46.28 -43.67
N TRP A 34 9.95 45.23 -42.96
CA TRP A 34 10.12 45.18 -41.50
C TRP A 34 11.43 44.48 -41.16
N THR A 35 12.05 44.88 -40.05
CA THR A 35 13.17 44.19 -39.42
C THR A 35 12.84 43.98 -37.95
N CYS A 36 12.87 42.74 -37.48
CA CYS A 36 12.75 42.41 -36.06
C CYS A 36 14.12 42.49 -35.41
N THR A 37 14.37 43.52 -34.60
CA THR A 37 15.69 43.80 -34.01
C THR A 37 16.24 42.64 -33.17
N PRO A 38 15.43 41.92 -32.35
CA PRO A 38 15.92 40.77 -31.60
C PRO A 38 16.24 39.54 -32.45
N SER A 39 15.42 39.24 -33.47
CA SER A 39 15.59 38.03 -34.28
C SER A 39 16.43 38.22 -35.55
N GLN A 40 16.76 39.48 -35.89
CA GLN A 40 17.46 39.89 -37.11
C GLN A 40 16.79 39.44 -38.41
N LYS A 41 15.52 39.01 -38.35
CA LYS A 41 14.73 38.64 -39.53
C LYS A 41 14.10 39.89 -40.14
N SER A 42 14.03 39.90 -41.46
CA SER A 42 13.38 40.96 -42.22
C SER A 42 12.48 40.42 -43.33
N GLY A 43 11.60 41.27 -43.84
CA GLY A 43 10.76 40.91 -44.98
C GLY A 43 9.79 42.00 -45.39
N LEU A 44 9.08 41.79 -46.49
CA LEU A 44 8.05 42.73 -46.95
C LEU A 44 6.91 42.86 -45.93
N TYR A 45 6.28 44.04 -45.87
CA TYR A 45 5.13 44.33 -45.01
C TYR A 45 4.06 43.23 -44.99
N LYS A 46 3.70 42.70 -46.15
CA LYS A 46 2.69 41.64 -46.29
C LYS A 46 3.01 40.37 -45.48
N ASN A 47 4.29 40.13 -45.22
CA ASN A 47 4.76 38.96 -44.47
C ASN A 47 4.93 39.23 -42.96
N TYR A 48 4.78 40.48 -42.51
CA TYR A 48 4.98 40.85 -41.11
C TYR A 48 4.04 40.10 -40.16
N PHE A 49 2.75 40.00 -40.49
CA PHE A 49 1.79 39.27 -39.65
C PHE A 49 2.18 37.81 -39.46
N ARG A 50 2.70 37.17 -40.52
CA ARG A 50 3.20 35.79 -40.46
C ARG A 50 4.43 35.67 -39.55
N HIS A 51 5.31 36.67 -39.54
CA HIS A 51 6.44 36.72 -38.62
C HIS A 51 5.97 36.94 -37.17
N ARG A 52 5.10 37.92 -36.93
CA ARG A 52 4.56 38.23 -35.59
C ARG A 52 3.91 37.02 -34.94
N GLN A 53 3.19 36.21 -35.71
CA GLN A 53 2.59 34.96 -35.22
C GLN A 53 3.61 33.86 -34.89
N ARG A 54 4.89 34.03 -35.21
CA ARG A 54 5.93 33.00 -35.05
C ARG A 54 7.16 33.47 -34.29
N CYS A 55 7.21 34.75 -33.89
CA CYS A 55 8.36 35.37 -33.25
C CYS A 55 8.07 35.56 -31.77
N ASN A 56 8.89 34.94 -30.93
CA ASN A 56 8.77 34.97 -29.47
C ASN A 56 8.97 36.37 -28.88
N TYR A 57 9.60 37.27 -29.65
CA TYR A 57 9.85 38.66 -29.24
C TYR A 57 8.67 39.57 -29.64
N CYS A 58 8.21 39.48 -30.89
CA CYS A 58 7.17 40.39 -31.40
C CYS A 58 5.74 40.08 -30.89
N ALA A 59 5.53 38.97 -30.18
CA ALA A 59 4.25 38.59 -29.58
C ALA A 59 4.45 37.74 -28.31
N PRO A 60 4.90 38.34 -27.20
CA PRO A 60 5.24 37.61 -25.98
C PRO A 60 4.02 36.96 -25.33
N GLU A 61 2.82 37.55 -25.44
CA GLU A 61 1.59 36.94 -24.88
C GLU A 61 1.24 35.62 -25.59
N LEU A 62 1.51 35.52 -26.90
CA LEU A 62 1.32 34.28 -27.66
C LEU A 62 2.37 33.22 -27.30
N GLU A 63 3.57 33.63 -26.89
CA GLU A 63 4.60 32.71 -26.42
C GLU A 63 4.25 32.17 -25.03
N GLN A 64 3.76 33.01 -24.13
CA GLN A 64 3.27 32.58 -22.81
C GLN A 64 2.13 31.56 -22.93
N GLN A 65 1.12 31.84 -23.76
CA GLN A 65 0.03 30.89 -24.03
C GLN A 65 0.53 29.55 -24.60
N ARG A 66 1.59 29.57 -25.43
CA ARG A 66 2.20 28.34 -25.95
C ARG A 66 2.98 27.57 -24.89
N GLN A 67 3.59 28.26 -23.94
CA GLN A 67 4.28 27.63 -22.81
C GLN A 67 3.27 26.99 -21.87
N GLU A 68 2.20 27.69 -21.51
CA GLU A 68 1.09 27.16 -20.71
C GLU A 68 0.47 25.92 -21.39
N LEU A 69 0.15 25.99 -22.68
CA LEU A 69 -0.36 24.83 -23.45
C LEU A 69 0.67 23.70 -23.62
N LYS A 70 1.97 23.97 -23.48
CA LYS A 70 3.02 22.93 -23.51
C LYS A 70 3.13 22.26 -22.15
N GLU A 71 3.08 23.03 -21.07
CA GLU A 71 3.07 22.53 -19.69
C GLU A 71 1.81 21.71 -19.42
N GLU A 72 0.64 22.18 -19.85
CA GLU A 72 -0.63 21.45 -19.76
C GLU A 72 -0.55 20.11 -20.50
N ARG A 73 -0.12 20.12 -21.78
CA ARG A 73 0.10 18.87 -22.54
C ARG A 73 1.18 17.97 -21.96
N GLN A 74 2.21 18.55 -21.34
CA GLN A 74 3.25 17.77 -20.66
C GLN A 74 2.70 17.13 -19.39
N ASN A 75 1.86 17.83 -18.63
CA ASN A 75 1.15 17.30 -17.47
C ASN A 75 0.14 16.22 -17.87
N GLU A 76 -0.67 16.45 -18.91
CA GLU A 76 -1.58 15.45 -19.49
C GLU A 76 -0.81 14.21 -19.94
N ARG A 77 0.29 14.39 -20.69
CA ARG A 77 1.15 13.28 -21.12
C ARG A 77 1.81 12.56 -19.94
N MET A 78 2.19 13.27 -18.87
CA MET A 78 2.71 12.66 -17.65
C MET A 78 1.62 11.89 -16.90
N GLN A 79 0.38 12.38 -16.89
CA GLN A 79 -0.78 11.67 -16.33
C GLN A 79 -1.14 10.43 -17.17
N GLU A 80 -1.12 10.53 -18.51
CA GLU A 80 -1.32 9.39 -19.42
C GLU A 80 -0.18 8.38 -19.28
N ILE A 81 1.08 8.82 -19.19
CA ILE A 81 2.21 7.92 -18.95
C ILE A 81 2.09 7.28 -17.57
N GLN A 82 1.67 8.01 -16.54
CA GLN A 82 1.42 7.44 -15.22
C GLN A 82 0.28 6.41 -15.26
N MET A 83 -0.83 6.72 -15.92
CA MET A 83 -1.93 5.77 -16.15
C MET A 83 -1.48 4.54 -16.95
N LEU A 84 -0.67 4.72 -18.01
CA LEU A 84 -0.12 3.62 -18.80
C LEU A 84 0.91 2.80 -18.01
N TYR A 85 1.72 3.42 -17.16
CA TYR A 85 2.62 2.73 -16.22
C TYR A 85 1.83 1.95 -15.17
N ASP A 86 0.71 2.51 -14.72
CA ASP A 86 -0.20 1.84 -13.79
C ASP A 86 -0.98 0.71 -14.50
N GLU A 87 -1.31 0.83 -15.79
CA GLU A 87 -1.95 -0.22 -16.60
C GLU A 87 -0.98 -1.35 -17.03
N GLN A 88 0.31 -1.07 -17.21
CA GLN A 88 1.31 -2.02 -17.72
C GLN A 88 1.99 -2.88 -16.65
N ARG A 89 1.68 -2.70 -15.36
CA ARG A 89 2.04 -3.66 -14.32
C ARG A 89 0.96 -4.75 -14.30
N PRO A 90 1.27 -6.03 -14.58
CA PRO A 90 0.25 -7.08 -14.61
C PRO A 90 -0.41 -7.42 -13.26
N TRP A 91 -0.20 -6.61 -12.21
CA TRP A 91 -0.65 -6.84 -10.83
C TRP A 91 -1.02 -5.54 -10.06
N SER A 92 -1.22 -4.41 -10.75
CA SER A 92 -1.34 -3.06 -10.14
C SER A 92 -2.73 -2.66 -9.65
N GLU A 93 -3.78 -3.36 -10.04
CA GLU A 93 -5.08 -3.27 -9.37
C GLU A 93 -5.53 -4.70 -9.13
N TRP A 94 -5.28 -5.24 -7.93
CA TRP A 94 -5.95 -6.48 -7.53
C TRP A 94 -7.45 -6.24 -7.71
N SER A 95 -8.00 -6.92 -8.71
CA SER A 95 -9.32 -6.74 -9.28
C SER A 95 -10.36 -6.39 -8.21
N LEU A 96 -10.61 -5.09 -8.06
CA LEU A 96 -11.68 -4.53 -7.23
C LEU A 96 -13.06 -4.79 -7.83
N SER A 97 -13.18 -5.71 -8.79
CA SER A 97 -14.43 -6.41 -9.01
C SER A 97 -14.74 -7.19 -7.74
N ASN A 98 -15.85 -6.82 -7.08
CA ASN A 98 -16.27 -7.25 -5.75
C ASN A 98 -16.04 -8.75 -5.43
N ASN A 99 -16.08 -9.63 -6.44
CA ASN A 99 -15.92 -11.09 -6.28
C ASN A 99 -14.48 -11.58 -6.04
N SER A 100 -13.45 -10.90 -6.57
CA SER A 100 -12.06 -11.37 -6.44
C SER A 100 -11.42 -10.87 -5.13
N CYS A 101 -11.73 -9.64 -4.72
CA CYS A 101 -11.22 -9.05 -3.49
C CYS A 101 -11.53 -9.90 -2.24
N THR A 102 -12.76 -10.40 -2.11
CA THR A 102 -13.15 -11.27 -0.99
C THR A 102 -12.47 -12.63 -1.02
N GLN A 103 -12.26 -13.21 -2.20
CA GLN A 103 -11.55 -14.49 -2.32
C GLN A 103 -10.09 -14.37 -1.88
N HIS A 104 -9.42 -13.27 -2.25
CA HIS A 104 -8.02 -13.05 -1.90
C HIS A 104 -7.85 -12.60 -0.45
N THR A 105 -8.58 -11.57 -0.02
CA THR A 105 -8.34 -10.91 1.27
C THR A 105 -9.25 -11.42 2.40
N GLY A 106 -10.34 -12.10 2.06
CA GLY A 106 -11.43 -12.41 3.00
C GLY A 106 -12.39 -11.24 3.24
N HIS A 107 -12.18 -10.09 2.58
CA HIS A 107 -12.94 -8.86 2.75
C HIS A 107 -13.46 -8.34 1.41
N ASP A 108 -14.66 -7.74 1.41
CA ASP A 108 -15.12 -6.97 0.25
C ASP A 108 -14.36 -5.64 0.13
N ILE A 109 -14.53 -4.95 -1.00
CA ILE A 109 -13.77 -3.72 -1.24
C ILE A 109 -14.12 -2.60 -0.26
N GLU A 110 -15.35 -2.54 0.24
CA GLU A 110 -15.74 -1.49 1.19
C GLU A 110 -15.11 -1.74 2.56
N GLN A 111 -15.06 -2.99 3.00
CA GLN A 111 -14.34 -3.40 4.20
C GLN A 111 -12.82 -3.13 4.09
N VAL A 112 -12.22 -3.38 2.93
CA VAL A 112 -10.80 -3.07 2.69
C VAL A 112 -10.56 -1.56 2.75
N ARG A 113 -11.45 -0.74 2.18
CA ARG A 113 -11.38 0.73 2.27
C ARG A 113 -11.56 1.22 3.70
N GLN A 114 -12.45 0.60 4.47
CA GLN A 114 -12.64 0.93 5.88
C GLN A 114 -11.37 0.61 6.69
N LEU A 115 -10.78 -0.58 6.50
CA LEU A 115 -9.50 -0.95 7.11
C LEU A 115 -8.40 0.03 6.72
N TYR A 116 -8.32 0.38 5.44
CA TYR A 116 -7.38 1.36 4.93
C TYR A 116 -7.55 2.72 5.62
N SER A 117 -8.77 3.20 5.82
CA SER A 117 -9.02 4.49 6.50
C SER A 117 -8.45 4.56 7.92
N PHE A 118 -8.34 3.42 8.63
CA PHE A 118 -7.75 3.39 9.97
C PHE A 118 -6.23 3.48 9.99
N CYS A 119 -5.57 3.13 8.89
CA CYS A 119 -4.11 3.04 8.79
C CYS A 119 -3.51 3.85 7.62
N GLU A 120 -4.32 4.66 6.94
CA GLU A 120 -3.96 5.40 5.73
C GLU A 120 -2.72 6.26 5.96
N GLN A 121 -2.73 7.07 7.02
CA GLN A 121 -1.62 7.97 7.32
C GLN A 121 -0.29 7.21 7.48
N SER A 122 -0.28 6.13 8.26
CA SER A 122 0.92 5.32 8.50
C SER A 122 1.39 4.58 7.25
N LEU A 123 0.46 4.08 6.42
CA LEU A 123 0.80 3.44 5.14
C LEU A 123 1.37 4.45 4.13
N VAL A 124 0.81 5.66 4.04
CA VAL A 124 1.29 6.74 3.19
C VAL A 124 2.68 7.22 3.64
N GLU A 125 2.91 7.34 4.94
CA GLU A 125 4.20 7.70 5.51
C GLU A 125 5.27 6.64 5.21
N TYR A 126 4.97 5.36 5.49
CA TYR A 126 5.84 4.24 5.13
C TYR A 126 6.22 4.26 3.64
N CYS A 127 5.21 4.45 2.81
CA CYS A 127 5.33 4.58 1.37
C CYS A 127 6.29 5.71 0.95
N THR A 128 6.09 6.90 1.51
CA THR A 128 6.88 8.10 1.21
C THR A 128 8.33 7.92 1.63
N ASN A 129 8.57 7.40 2.84
CA ASN A 129 9.91 7.13 3.35
C ASN A 129 10.67 6.13 2.48
N ARG A 130 9.98 5.08 2.02
CA ARG A 130 10.55 4.09 1.11
C ARG A 130 10.95 4.68 -0.25
N LYS A 131 10.11 5.57 -0.80
CA LYS A 131 10.44 6.27 -2.06
C LYS A 131 11.66 7.16 -1.92
N GLN A 132 11.81 7.86 -0.80
CA GLN A 132 12.96 8.74 -0.54
C GLN A 132 14.28 7.95 -0.37
N GLN A 133 14.21 6.72 0.15
CA GLN A 133 15.37 5.85 0.34
C GLN A 133 15.77 5.07 -0.93
N ALA A 134 14.92 5.06 -1.97
CA ALA A 134 15.20 4.37 -3.21
C ALA A 134 16.27 5.11 -4.03
N THR A 135 17.39 4.45 -4.28
CA THR A 135 18.49 4.97 -5.11
C THR A 135 18.29 4.75 -6.61
N SER A 136 17.28 3.93 -6.98
CA SER A 136 16.96 3.56 -8.37
C SER A 136 15.49 3.88 -8.67
N THR A 137 15.24 4.37 -9.88
CA THR A 137 13.91 4.72 -10.40
C THR A 137 13.05 3.52 -10.82
N ASP A 138 13.63 2.32 -10.91
CA ASP A 138 12.96 1.11 -11.47
C ASP A 138 12.44 0.12 -10.41
N ILE A 139 12.31 0.53 -9.14
CA ILE A 139 11.81 -0.38 -8.11
C ILE A 139 10.28 -0.51 -8.25
N PRO A 140 9.73 -1.74 -8.40
CA PRO A 140 8.29 -1.94 -8.39
C PRO A 140 7.71 -1.46 -7.06
N TYR A 141 6.56 -0.77 -7.13
CA TYR A 141 6.02 0.01 -6.01
C TYR A 141 4.53 -0.21 -5.82
N LEU A 142 4.10 -0.69 -4.66
CA LEU A 142 2.67 -0.83 -4.37
C LEU A 142 2.12 0.46 -3.76
N SER A 143 0.95 0.90 -4.22
CA SER A 143 0.21 1.97 -3.55
C SER A 143 -0.11 1.57 -2.09
N PRO A 144 -0.36 2.53 -1.18
CA PRO A 144 -0.71 2.25 0.21
C PRO A 144 -1.83 1.20 0.38
N ILE A 145 -2.92 1.32 -0.39
CA ILE A 145 -4.04 0.38 -0.34
C ILE A 145 -3.69 -1.01 -0.93
N ASN A 146 -2.78 -1.07 -1.90
CA ASN A 146 -2.31 -2.34 -2.45
C ASN A 146 -1.36 -3.05 -1.48
N LEU A 147 -0.53 -2.32 -0.73
CA LEU A 147 0.28 -2.89 0.37
C LEU A 147 -0.61 -3.55 1.43
N LEU A 148 -1.68 -2.85 1.83
CA LEU A 148 -2.68 -3.42 2.72
C LEU A 148 -3.29 -4.69 2.12
N SER A 149 -3.77 -4.62 0.87
CA SER A 149 -4.47 -5.73 0.22
C SER A 149 -3.60 -6.98 0.07
N VAL A 150 -2.33 -6.81 -0.32
CA VAL A 150 -1.35 -7.91 -0.40
C VAL A 150 -1.09 -8.49 0.99
N THR A 151 -1.00 -7.66 2.02
CA THR A 151 -0.80 -8.13 3.40
C THR A 151 -2.02 -8.89 3.91
N LEU A 152 -3.24 -8.45 3.60
CA LEU A 152 -4.46 -9.20 3.92
C LEU A 152 -4.53 -10.53 3.16
N TRP A 153 -4.10 -10.55 1.90
CA TRP A 153 -3.98 -11.79 1.12
C TRP A 153 -2.97 -12.77 1.75
N TYR A 154 -1.83 -12.26 2.20
CA TYR A 154 -0.86 -13.03 2.98
C TYR A 154 -1.49 -13.59 4.27
N LEU A 155 -2.16 -12.77 5.07
CA LEU A 155 -2.77 -13.19 6.33
C LEU A 155 -3.93 -14.17 6.13
N LYS A 156 -4.66 -14.06 5.02
CA LYS A 156 -5.81 -14.93 4.71
C LYS A 156 -5.39 -16.35 4.37
N HIS A 157 -4.33 -16.49 3.56
CA HIS A 157 -3.92 -17.78 2.97
C HIS A 157 -2.59 -18.31 3.51
N TYR A 158 -1.84 -17.50 4.28
CA TYR A 158 -0.50 -17.81 4.76
C TYR A 158 0.46 -18.26 3.65
N HIS A 159 0.37 -17.59 2.48
CA HIS A 159 1.25 -17.88 1.37
C HIS A 159 2.72 -17.65 1.75
N ALA A 160 3.61 -18.52 1.28
CA ALA A 160 5.05 -18.29 1.42
C ALA A 160 5.44 -16.96 0.74
N GLU A 161 6.33 -16.19 1.36
CA GLU A 161 6.82 -14.91 0.82
C GLU A 161 7.34 -15.03 -0.62
N ARG A 162 7.96 -16.18 -0.94
CA ARG A 162 8.48 -16.49 -2.27
C ARG A 162 7.37 -16.59 -3.32
N TYR A 163 6.21 -17.13 -2.94
CA TYR A 163 5.06 -17.21 -3.82
C TYR A 163 4.54 -15.80 -4.10
N ILE A 164 4.31 -15.00 -3.07
CA ILE A 164 3.89 -13.58 -3.20
C ILE A 164 4.88 -12.77 -4.04
N ALA A 165 6.18 -12.97 -3.82
CA ALA A 165 7.25 -12.31 -4.57
C ALA A 165 7.22 -12.66 -6.07
N THR A 166 6.94 -13.93 -6.39
CA THR A 166 6.80 -14.40 -7.77
C THR A 166 5.56 -13.79 -8.41
N GLU A 167 4.43 -13.83 -7.73
CA GLU A 167 3.16 -13.26 -8.21
C GLU A 167 3.29 -11.76 -8.45
N LEU A 168 3.93 -11.00 -7.55
CA LEU A 168 4.04 -9.54 -7.72
C LEU A 168 5.22 -9.10 -8.59
N ASN A 169 6.09 -10.02 -9.00
CA ASN A 169 7.40 -9.73 -9.61
C ASN A 169 8.28 -8.81 -8.74
N PHE A 170 8.36 -9.13 -7.44
CA PHE A 170 9.23 -8.47 -6.46
C PHE A 170 10.36 -9.40 -6.00
N GLY A 171 11.42 -8.83 -5.44
CA GLY A 171 12.38 -9.62 -4.66
C GLY A 171 11.76 -10.12 -3.35
N ARG A 172 12.09 -11.35 -2.93
CA ARG A 172 11.62 -11.94 -1.67
C ARG A 172 11.87 -11.02 -0.46
N SER A 173 13.07 -10.44 -0.37
CA SER A 173 13.43 -9.52 0.72
C SER A 173 12.55 -8.26 0.73
N THR A 174 12.12 -7.79 -0.43
CA THR A 174 11.18 -6.66 -0.51
C THR A 174 9.81 -7.04 0.05
N VAL A 175 9.32 -8.22 -0.30
CA VAL A 175 8.05 -8.75 0.22
C VAL A 175 8.10 -8.91 1.74
N ASN A 176 9.12 -9.58 2.26
CA ASN A 176 9.31 -9.73 3.71
C ASN A 176 9.31 -8.36 4.41
N TYR A 177 10.07 -7.40 3.90
CA TYR A 177 10.19 -6.08 4.51
C TYR A 177 8.85 -5.32 4.55
N PHE A 178 8.08 -5.29 3.45
CA PHE A 178 6.80 -4.59 3.48
C PHE A 178 5.74 -5.36 4.27
N LEU A 179 5.74 -6.71 4.25
CA LEU A 179 4.79 -7.49 5.04
C LEU A 179 5.00 -7.23 6.53
N SER A 180 6.24 -7.26 7.02
CA SER A 180 6.55 -6.94 8.42
C SER A 180 6.09 -5.52 8.78
N ALA A 181 6.45 -4.52 7.97
CA ALA A 181 6.09 -3.13 8.25
C ALA A 181 4.57 -2.90 8.24
N VAL A 182 3.84 -3.51 7.30
CA VAL A 182 2.39 -3.38 7.24
C VAL A 182 1.73 -4.14 8.40
N ILE A 183 2.23 -5.31 8.80
CA ILE A 183 1.73 -6.03 9.98
C ILE A 183 1.88 -5.17 11.24
N ASP A 184 3.02 -4.49 11.42
CA ASP A 184 3.22 -3.57 12.54
C ASP A 184 2.23 -2.40 12.50
N ILE A 185 1.99 -1.82 11.31
CA ILE A 185 0.99 -0.77 11.11
C ILE A 185 -0.42 -1.26 11.44
N LEU A 186 -0.80 -2.47 10.99
CA LEU A 186 -2.10 -3.06 11.32
C LEU A 186 -2.23 -3.28 12.84
N TYR A 187 -1.16 -3.75 13.47
CA TYR A 187 -1.12 -3.94 14.92
C TYR A 187 -1.30 -2.62 15.67
N SER A 188 -0.66 -1.53 15.25
CA SER A 188 -0.80 -0.23 15.92
C SER A 188 -2.11 0.49 15.62
N CYS A 189 -2.59 0.44 14.38
CA CYS A 189 -3.71 1.27 13.92
C CYS A 189 -5.06 0.55 14.00
N ILE A 190 -5.09 -0.75 13.77
CA ILE A 190 -6.33 -1.52 13.57
C ILE A 190 -6.65 -2.41 14.75
N CYS A 191 -5.67 -3.17 15.27
CA CYS A 191 -5.92 -4.09 16.38
C CYS A 191 -6.58 -3.43 17.61
N PRO A 192 -6.16 -2.23 18.08
CA PRO A 192 -6.79 -1.59 19.24
C PRO A 192 -8.26 -1.21 19.01
N LYS A 193 -8.68 -1.07 17.75
CA LYS A 193 -10.07 -0.75 17.38
C LYS A 193 -10.93 -2.01 17.26
N LEU A 194 -10.37 -3.10 16.73
CA LEU A 194 -11.10 -4.34 16.41
C LEU A 194 -10.99 -5.44 17.45
N ILE A 195 -9.96 -5.40 18.30
CA ILE A 195 -9.66 -6.44 19.29
C ILE A 195 -9.69 -5.78 20.65
N SER A 196 -10.62 -6.22 21.50
CA SER A 196 -10.61 -5.88 22.91
C SER A 196 -10.06 -7.06 23.71
N LEU A 197 -9.10 -6.74 24.57
CA LEU A 197 -8.72 -7.60 25.67
C LEU A 197 -9.64 -7.30 26.87
N PRO A 198 -9.98 -8.28 27.71
CA PRO A 198 -10.69 -8.05 28.96
C PRO A 198 -9.99 -7.03 29.87
N ASP A 199 -10.78 -6.21 30.58
CA ASP A 199 -10.32 -5.11 31.45
C ASP A 199 -9.40 -5.56 32.62
N ASN A 200 -9.33 -6.86 32.90
CA ASN A 200 -8.50 -7.46 33.95
C ASN A 200 -7.16 -8.00 33.42
N MET A 201 -6.76 -7.64 32.20
CA MET A 201 -5.38 -7.77 31.75
C MET A 201 -4.58 -6.62 32.35
N ASP A 202 -3.53 -6.91 33.12
CA ASP A 202 -2.56 -5.88 33.47
C ASP A 202 -1.99 -5.33 32.16
N ASP A 203 -2.25 -4.06 31.87
CA ASP A 203 -1.86 -3.41 30.62
C ASP A 203 -0.33 -3.22 30.54
N GLU A 204 0.33 -3.27 31.69
CA GLU A 204 1.77 -3.12 31.76
C GLU A 204 2.48 -4.38 31.23
N THR A 205 3.46 -4.15 30.36
CA THR A 205 4.53 -5.08 30.01
C THR A 205 5.46 -5.28 31.21
N THR A 206 4.94 -5.48 32.42
CA THR A 206 5.74 -5.58 33.64
C THR A 206 6.43 -6.93 33.64
N ILE A 207 7.62 -6.92 33.05
CA ILE A 207 8.61 -7.99 33.19
C ILE A 207 9.03 -7.98 34.66
N HIS A 208 8.46 -8.87 35.48
CA HIS A 208 9.04 -9.14 36.79
C HIS A 208 10.16 -10.19 36.63
N GLY A 209 11.40 -9.74 36.80
CA GLY A 209 12.57 -10.61 36.96
C GLY A 209 13.19 -11.15 35.67
N PRO A 210 14.34 -11.87 35.77
CA PRO A 210 15.18 -12.17 34.61
C PRO A 210 14.55 -13.15 33.60
N GLU A 211 13.71 -14.11 34.02
CA GLU A 211 12.87 -14.94 33.15
C GLU A 211 11.67 -15.51 33.92
N GLN A 212 10.56 -14.77 33.94
CA GLN A 212 9.23 -15.27 34.32
C GLN A 212 8.24 -14.79 33.26
N HIS A 213 7.73 -15.72 32.44
CA HIS A 213 6.79 -15.40 31.37
C HIS A 213 5.40 -15.15 31.97
N HIS A 214 5.11 -13.91 32.33
CA HIS A 214 3.83 -13.52 32.93
C HIS A 214 2.67 -13.54 31.95
N LYS A 215 2.95 -13.57 30.65
CA LYS A 215 1.93 -13.64 29.60
C LYS A 215 2.33 -14.66 28.56
N LEU A 216 1.46 -15.63 28.31
CA LEU A 216 1.66 -16.69 27.34
C LEU A 216 0.55 -16.64 26.29
N ILE A 217 0.87 -16.93 25.05
CA ILE A 217 -0.11 -17.20 24.00
C ILE A 217 -0.09 -18.71 23.78
N VAL A 218 -1.27 -19.34 23.81
CA VAL A 218 -1.42 -20.78 23.69
C VAL A 218 -2.36 -21.08 22.53
N ASP A 219 -1.91 -21.99 21.66
CA ASP A 219 -2.73 -22.54 20.58
C ASP A 219 -2.41 -24.03 20.39
N SER A 220 -3.37 -24.76 19.84
CA SER A 220 -3.19 -26.16 19.48
C SER A 220 -3.12 -26.32 17.97
N THR A 221 -2.01 -26.88 17.50
CA THR A 221 -1.83 -27.18 16.08
C THR A 221 -2.26 -28.61 15.79
N PHE A 222 -2.96 -28.79 14.66
CA PHE A 222 -3.44 -30.08 14.21
C PHE A 222 -2.47 -30.71 13.22
N ILE A 223 -2.06 -31.95 13.50
CA ILE A 223 -1.16 -32.74 12.67
C ILE A 223 -1.98 -33.86 12.02
N ALA A 224 -2.19 -33.74 10.71
CA ALA A 224 -2.98 -34.69 9.94
C ALA A 224 -2.31 -36.07 9.84
N ILE A 225 -3.12 -37.13 9.94
CA ILE A 225 -2.70 -38.51 9.70
C ILE A 225 -3.62 -39.17 8.67
N HIS A 226 -3.18 -40.32 8.16
CA HIS A 226 -4.06 -41.20 7.38
C HIS A 226 -5.17 -41.75 8.26
N GLN A 227 -6.36 -41.94 7.67
CA GLN A 227 -7.48 -42.54 8.36
C GLN A 227 -7.08 -43.90 8.97
N PRO A 228 -7.26 -44.10 10.29
CA PRO A 228 -7.05 -45.40 10.92
C PRO A 228 -7.95 -46.49 10.32
N GLU A 229 -7.44 -47.72 10.23
CA GLU A 229 -8.23 -48.85 9.74
C GLU A 229 -9.28 -49.28 10.77
N ASP A 230 -8.90 -49.29 12.06
CA ASP A 230 -9.77 -49.66 13.16
C ASP A 230 -10.89 -48.63 13.39
N ALA A 231 -12.10 -49.12 13.69
CA ALA A 231 -13.27 -48.27 13.87
C ALA A 231 -13.26 -47.46 15.17
N GLU A 232 -12.66 -47.98 16.24
CA GLU A 232 -12.56 -47.28 17.51
C GLU A 232 -11.43 -46.25 17.46
N GLU A 233 -10.29 -46.57 16.85
CA GLU A 233 -9.21 -45.60 16.62
C GLU A 233 -9.66 -44.42 15.77
N ARG A 234 -10.51 -44.66 14.76
CA ARG A 234 -11.10 -43.57 13.97
C ARG A 234 -11.84 -42.57 14.84
N LYS A 235 -12.60 -43.00 15.85
CA LYS A 235 -13.31 -42.09 16.76
C LYS A 235 -12.32 -41.28 17.61
N VAL A 236 -11.24 -41.92 18.06
CA VAL A 236 -10.21 -41.30 18.92
C VAL A 236 -9.45 -40.20 18.18
N TYR A 237 -9.10 -40.41 16.92
CA TYR A 237 -8.33 -39.42 16.14
C TYR A 237 -9.18 -38.44 15.33
N TYR A 238 -10.51 -38.59 15.35
CA TYR A 238 -11.40 -37.77 14.53
C TYR A 238 -11.42 -36.30 14.95
N HIS A 239 -11.30 -35.40 13.97
CA HIS A 239 -11.45 -33.97 14.14
C HIS A 239 -12.07 -33.33 12.88
N ALA A 240 -13.36 -33.00 12.97
CA ALA A 240 -14.18 -32.55 11.83
C ALA A 240 -13.70 -31.26 11.13
N LYS A 241 -12.87 -30.45 11.80
CA LYS A 241 -12.39 -29.17 11.25
C LYS A 241 -11.05 -29.30 10.50
N SER A 242 -10.57 -30.51 10.27
CA SER A 242 -9.28 -30.77 9.61
C SER A 242 -9.45 -31.32 8.18
N PRO A 243 -8.49 -31.07 7.27
CA PRO A 243 -8.60 -31.54 5.88
C PRO A 243 -8.73 -33.06 5.73
N THR A 244 -8.10 -33.83 6.62
CA THR A 244 -8.12 -35.30 6.59
C THR A 244 -9.15 -35.90 7.54
N ASN A 245 -9.82 -35.09 8.36
CA ASN A 245 -10.67 -35.49 9.48
C ASN A 245 -9.98 -36.33 10.58
N TYR A 246 -8.71 -36.69 10.47
CA TYR A 246 -8.00 -37.53 11.44
C TYR A 246 -6.61 -36.99 11.72
N GLY A 247 -6.22 -36.97 12.99
CA GLY A 247 -4.93 -36.41 13.38
C GLY A 247 -4.69 -36.38 14.87
N PHE A 248 -3.55 -35.78 15.19
CA PHE A 248 -3.15 -35.42 16.55
C PHE A 248 -3.23 -33.91 16.74
N LYS A 249 -3.33 -33.49 17.98
CA LYS A 249 -3.13 -32.11 18.41
C LYS A 249 -1.85 -32.00 19.22
N VAL A 250 -1.11 -30.93 18.99
CA VAL A 250 0.03 -30.52 19.82
C VAL A 250 -0.23 -29.09 20.27
N GLN A 251 -0.26 -28.86 21.57
CA GLN A 251 -0.33 -27.52 22.12
C GLN A 251 1.07 -26.91 22.17
N ILE A 252 1.15 -25.64 21.77
CA ILE A 252 2.36 -24.84 21.84
C ILE A 252 2.02 -23.59 22.64
N ALA A 253 2.90 -23.24 23.58
CA ALA A 253 2.86 -21.95 24.26
C ALA A 253 4.07 -21.12 23.86
N CYS A 254 3.84 -19.85 23.52
CA CYS A 254 4.89 -18.87 23.30
C CYS A 254 4.75 -17.68 24.24
N ASP A 255 5.87 -17.04 24.53
CA ASP A 255 5.86 -15.75 25.19
C ASP A 255 5.67 -14.60 24.19
N PHE A 256 5.57 -13.38 24.72
CA PHE A 256 5.41 -12.17 23.92
C PHE A 256 6.70 -11.75 23.18
N HIS A 257 7.82 -12.46 23.38
CA HIS A 257 9.04 -12.33 22.57
C HIS A 257 9.09 -13.40 21.47
N HIS A 258 7.98 -14.10 21.21
CA HIS A 258 7.85 -15.17 20.22
C HIS A 258 8.73 -16.39 20.48
N ARG A 259 9.19 -16.58 21.72
CA ARG A 259 9.95 -17.76 22.13
C ARG A 259 8.97 -18.88 22.46
N ILE A 260 9.21 -20.07 21.93
CA ILE A 260 8.47 -21.27 22.34
C ILE A 260 8.96 -21.64 23.74
N VAL A 261 8.06 -21.63 24.72
CA VAL A 261 8.38 -21.91 26.13
C VAL A 261 7.82 -23.24 26.60
N HIS A 262 6.86 -23.80 25.87
CA HIS A 262 6.28 -25.10 26.15
C HIS A 262 5.72 -25.75 24.89
N VAL A 263 5.89 -27.07 24.79
CA VAL A 263 5.29 -27.91 23.75
C VAL A 263 4.74 -29.14 24.45
N SER A 264 3.46 -29.43 24.24
CA SER A 264 2.83 -30.61 24.82
C SER A 264 3.26 -31.90 24.11
N ARG A 265 2.98 -33.04 24.73
CA ARG A 265 2.91 -34.33 23.99
C ARG A 265 1.81 -34.28 22.93
N CYS A 266 1.78 -35.27 22.05
CA CYS A 266 0.66 -35.45 21.11
C CYS A 266 -0.60 -35.93 21.85
N TYR A 267 -1.73 -35.32 21.52
CA TYR A 267 -3.07 -35.72 21.96
C TYR A 267 -3.89 -36.18 20.76
N PRO A 268 -4.81 -37.15 20.91
CA PRO A 268 -5.73 -37.49 19.83
C PRO A 268 -6.57 -36.30 19.35
N GLY A 269 -6.91 -36.27 18.06
CA GLY A 269 -7.66 -35.17 17.42
C GLY A 269 -9.02 -34.88 18.04
N SER A 270 -9.64 -35.87 18.69
CA SER A 270 -10.92 -35.72 19.39
C SER A 270 -10.82 -34.97 20.72
N VAL A 271 -9.61 -34.82 21.28
CA VAL A 271 -9.41 -34.14 22.57
C VAL A 271 -9.63 -32.63 22.40
N HIS A 272 -10.39 -32.04 23.34
CA HIS A 272 -10.66 -30.60 23.36
C HIS A 272 -9.44 -29.81 23.84
N ASP A 273 -9.27 -28.59 23.32
CA ASP A 273 -8.06 -27.79 23.54
C ASP A 273 -7.89 -27.40 25.02
N ILE A 274 -9.01 -27.12 25.72
CA ILE A 274 -9.01 -26.93 27.18
C ILE A 274 -8.54 -28.18 27.95
N THR A 275 -8.88 -29.38 27.49
CA THR A 275 -8.42 -30.63 28.12
C THR A 275 -6.92 -30.79 27.91
N ILE A 276 -6.41 -30.46 26.73
CA ILE A 276 -4.97 -30.45 26.46
C ILE A 276 -4.27 -29.48 27.41
N LEU A 277 -4.79 -28.26 27.57
CA LEU A 277 -4.21 -27.27 28.49
C LEU A 277 -4.11 -27.77 29.94
N ARG A 278 -5.14 -28.47 30.42
CA ARG A 278 -5.17 -29.05 31.78
C ARG A 278 -4.15 -30.17 31.97
N GLU A 279 -3.91 -30.95 30.92
CA GLU A 279 -3.09 -32.17 30.99
C GLU A 279 -1.66 -31.99 30.48
N SER A 280 -1.34 -30.87 29.83
CA SER A 280 -0.05 -30.68 29.14
C SER A 280 1.11 -30.38 30.09
N GLY A 281 0.83 -30.18 31.37
CA GLY A 281 1.79 -29.73 32.37
C GLY A 281 2.13 -28.24 32.28
N LEU A 282 1.60 -27.50 31.29
CA LEU A 282 1.86 -26.06 31.16
C LEU A 282 1.47 -25.30 32.44
N LEU A 283 0.28 -25.61 32.98
CA LEU A 283 -0.25 -24.95 34.17
C LEU A 283 0.56 -25.23 35.45
N GLU A 284 1.31 -26.34 35.49
CA GLU A 284 2.18 -26.68 36.62
C GLU A 284 3.44 -25.79 36.65
N HIS A 285 3.86 -25.30 35.49
CA HIS A 285 5.00 -24.41 35.32
C HIS A 285 4.62 -22.93 35.43
N THR A 286 3.33 -22.62 35.44
CA THR A 286 2.82 -21.27 35.66
C THR A 286 2.49 -21.06 37.14
N GLN A 287 3.50 -20.65 37.93
CA GLN A 287 3.24 -20.18 39.29
C GLN A 287 2.45 -18.87 39.26
N GLU A 288 1.81 -18.53 40.40
CA GLU A 288 0.93 -17.37 40.58
C GLU A 288 1.38 -16.14 39.77
N ASN A 289 0.47 -15.59 38.96
CA ASN A 289 0.60 -14.42 38.07
C ASN A 289 0.96 -14.67 36.59
N VAL A 290 0.82 -15.89 36.05
CA VAL A 290 0.84 -16.07 34.59
C VAL A 290 -0.56 -15.95 34.00
N GLN A 291 -0.69 -15.06 33.03
CA GLN A 291 -1.88 -14.86 32.21
C GLN A 291 -1.72 -15.59 30.89
N ILE A 292 -2.67 -16.47 30.58
CA ILE A 292 -2.66 -17.22 29.33
C ILE A 292 -3.66 -16.57 28.37
N ILE A 293 -3.25 -16.34 27.14
CA ILE A 293 -4.10 -15.88 26.07
C ILE A 293 -4.37 -17.06 25.15
N GLY A 294 -5.64 -17.40 24.99
CA GLY A 294 -6.08 -18.50 24.14
C GLY A 294 -7.36 -18.14 23.41
N ASP A 295 -7.66 -18.88 22.35
CA ASP A 295 -8.90 -18.71 21.62
C ASP A 295 -10.13 -19.21 22.42
N LYS A 296 -11.29 -19.28 21.76
CA LYS A 296 -12.53 -19.75 22.41
C LYS A 296 -12.49 -21.24 22.81
N GLY A 297 -11.59 -22.05 22.25
CA GLY A 297 -11.39 -23.46 22.60
C GLY A 297 -10.87 -23.67 24.02
N TYR A 298 -10.30 -22.61 24.63
CA TYR A 298 -9.77 -22.62 25.99
C TYR A 298 -10.69 -21.98 27.04
N VAL A 299 -11.88 -21.52 26.63
CA VAL A 299 -12.87 -20.91 27.55
C VAL A 299 -13.30 -21.94 28.60
N GLY A 300 -13.17 -21.57 29.87
CA GLY A 300 -13.49 -22.43 31.02
C GLY A 300 -12.36 -22.51 32.04
N GLU A 301 -11.15 -22.04 31.70
CA GLU A 301 -10.04 -21.85 32.64
C GLU A 301 -10.00 -20.42 33.19
N GLN A 302 -9.78 -20.29 34.50
CA GLN A 302 -9.80 -18.98 35.19
C GLN A 302 -8.65 -18.06 34.77
N TYR A 303 -7.51 -18.63 34.39
CA TYR A 303 -6.29 -17.91 34.02
C TYR A 303 -6.17 -17.67 32.51
N VAL A 304 -7.16 -18.12 31.73
CA VAL A 304 -7.21 -17.92 30.29
C VAL A 304 -8.05 -16.70 29.96
N VAL A 305 -7.42 -15.78 29.24
CA VAL A 305 -8.04 -14.63 28.62
C VAL A 305 -8.26 -14.92 27.14
N THR A 306 -9.52 -14.79 26.71
CA THR A 306 -9.88 -14.90 25.30
C THR A 306 -10.08 -13.52 24.69
N PRO A 307 -9.27 -13.13 23.67
CA PRO A 307 -9.47 -11.88 22.95
C PRO A 307 -10.86 -11.84 22.30
N LYS A 308 -11.53 -10.68 22.39
CA LYS A 308 -12.87 -10.48 21.84
C LYS A 308 -12.78 -9.62 20.60
N LYS A 309 -13.50 -10.04 19.56
CA LYS A 309 -13.73 -9.22 18.38
C LYS A 309 -14.76 -8.13 18.71
N THR A 310 -14.36 -6.88 18.59
CA THR A 310 -15.26 -5.73 18.63
C THR A 310 -16.09 -5.69 17.34
N SER A 311 -17.38 -5.35 17.46
CA SER A 311 -18.25 -5.29 16.28
C SER A 311 -17.86 -4.12 15.39
N TRP A 312 -17.89 -4.31 14.06
CA TRP A 312 -17.62 -3.25 13.08
C TRP A 312 -18.52 -2.02 13.28
N TRP A 313 -19.76 -2.23 13.70
CA TRP A 313 -20.75 -1.18 13.98
C TRP A 313 -20.38 -0.31 15.19
N SER A 314 -19.63 -0.87 16.14
CA SER A 314 -19.19 -0.17 17.35
C SER A 314 -18.02 0.78 17.12
N ILE A 315 -17.37 0.72 15.95
CA ILE A 315 -16.20 1.54 15.61
C ILE A 315 -16.60 2.81 14.84
N ASN A 316 -17.83 2.82 14.30
CA ASN A 316 -18.37 3.93 13.50
C ASN A 316 -19.29 4.88 14.30
N ASN A 317 -19.42 4.71 15.61
CA ASN A 317 -20.17 5.56 16.55
C ASN A 317 -19.25 6.07 17.65
#